data_AF-M1Q6U0-F1
#
_entry.id   AF-M1Q6U0-F1
#
_cell.length_a   1.000
_cell.length_b   1.000
_cell.length_c   1.000
_cell.angle_alpha   90.00
_cell.angle_beta   90.00
_cell.angle_gamma   90.00
#
_symmetry.space_group_name_H-M   'P 1'
#
loop_
_entity.id
_entity.type
_entity.pdbx_description
1 polymer ?
#
loop_
_entity_poly.entity_id
_entity_poly.type
_entity_poly.pdbx_seq_one_letter_code
_entity_poly.pdbx_strand_id
1 'polypeptide(L)'
;SMGLEHIIPNEEHRVRLIAGLYEAVVLLDDRTYELDTIRKDSTMMLAVSALCRDPRGSRIFFLKGGYEAFSSEYPEFCNKCSPPTGLSLPLSANSVPGSADSNCTPCGTPLYDQGGPVEILPFLYLGSAYHASRKDMLD
;
A
#
# COMPACT_ATOMS: atom_id res chain seq x y z
N SER A 1 -19.97 -5.37 12.12
CA SER A 1 -19.90 -5.29 10.64
C SER A 1 -19.04 -4.10 10.25
N MET A 2 -18.30 -4.14 9.14
CA MET A 2 -17.53 -2.97 8.68
C MET A 2 -18.50 -1.88 8.18
N GLY A 3 -18.38 -0.66 8.72
CA GLY A 3 -19.13 0.54 8.33
C GLY A 3 -18.29 1.50 7.48
N LEU A 4 -18.92 2.53 6.90
CA LEU A 4 -18.25 3.51 6.03
C LEU A 4 -17.16 4.30 6.75
N GLU A 5 -17.28 4.51 8.05
CA GLU A 5 -16.28 5.15 8.91
C GLU A 5 -14.94 4.42 8.93
N HIS A 6 -14.94 3.11 8.67
CA HIS A 6 -13.72 2.29 8.60
C HIS A 6 -13.05 2.33 7.22
N ILE A 7 -13.79 2.69 6.17
CA ILE A 7 -13.31 2.72 4.78
C ILE A 7 -13.01 4.15 4.33
N ILE A 8 -13.76 5.12 4.86
CA ILE A 8 -13.61 6.55 4.62
C ILE A 8 -13.39 7.20 6.00
N PRO A 9 -12.15 7.20 6.52
CA PRO A 9 -11.87 7.71 7.87
C PRO A 9 -12.18 9.21 7.98
N ASN A 10 -11.92 9.97 6.91
CA ASN A 10 -12.20 11.39 6.84
C ASN A 10 -13.71 11.66 6.94
N GLU A 11 -14.11 12.34 8.00
CA GLU A 11 -15.52 12.63 8.30
C GLU A 11 -16.17 13.53 7.25
N GLU A 12 -15.49 14.54 6.74
CA GLU A 12 -16.02 15.46 5.73
C GLU A 12 -16.38 14.69 4.45
N HIS A 13 -15.45 13.87 3.92
CA HIS A 13 -15.70 13.07 2.74
C HIS A 13 -16.84 12.06 2.95
N ARG A 14 -16.91 11.46 4.15
CA ARG A 14 -17.99 10.53 4.51
C ARG A 14 -19.35 11.23 4.54
N VAL A 15 -19.46 12.41 5.17
CA VAL A 15 -20.69 13.21 5.20
C VAL A 15 -21.13 13.61 3.79
N ARG A 16 -20.18 14.04 2.95
CA ARG A 16 -20.48 14.41 1.55
C ARG A 16 -20.98 13.22 0.72
N LEU A 17 -20.38 12.05 0.90
CA LEU A 17 -20.86 10.81 0.27
C LEU A 17 -22.26 10.45 0.73
N ILE A 18 -22.50 10.53 2.04
CA ILE A 18 -23.81 10.27 2.66
C ILE A 18 -24.89 11.23 2.16
N ALA A 19 -24.51 12.48 1.86
CA ALA A 19 -25.37 13.51 1.28
C ALA A 19 -25.55 13.39 -0.24
N GLY A 20 -24.95 12.40 -0.90
CA GLY A 20 -25.06 12.21 -2.36
C GLY A 20 -24.33 13.26 -3.19
N LEU A 21 -23.32 13.93 -2.61
CA LEU A 21 -22.54 14.98 -3.28
C LEU A 21 -21.45 14.45 -4.23
N TYR A 22 -21.31 13.13 -4.34
CA TYR A 22 -20.46 12.48 -5.32
C TYR A 22 -21.31 11.78 -6.37
N GLU A 23 -21.07 12.07 -7.64
CA GLU A 23 -21.76 11.41 -8.75
C GLU A 23 -21.38 9.93 -8.87
N ALA A 24 -20.12 9.62 -8.56
CA ALA A 24 -19.56 8.29 -8.69
C ALA A 24 -18.55 7.96 -7.57
N VAL A 25 -18.52 6.69 -7.19
CA VAL A 25 -17.47 6.08 -6.36
C VAL A 25 -16.80 5.01 -7.22
N VAL A 26 -15.48 5.12 -7.40
CA VAL A 26 -14.69 4.14 -8.14
C VAL A 26 -13.91 3.30 -7.16
N LEU A 27 -14.14 2.00 -7.21
CA LEU A 27 -13.41 0.98 -6.48
C LEU A 27 -12.22 0.51 -7.32
N LEU A 28 -11.04 0.49 -6.69
CA LEU A 28 -9.77 0.21 -7.31
C LEU A 28 -8.96 -0.77 -6.46
N ASP A 29 -8.35 -1.75 -7.10
CA ASP A 29 -7.27 -2.55 -6.54
C ASP A 29 -6.04 -2.52 -7.47
N ASP A 30 -5.08 -3.43 -7.28
CA ASP A 30 -3.86 -3.42 -8.07
C ASP A 30 -4.06 -3.91 -9.51
N ARG A 31 -4.82 -4.98 -9.75
CA ARG A 31 -4.77 -5.73 -11.03
C ARG A 31 -5.99 -6.58 -11.38
N THR A 32 -7.12 -6.46 -10.68
CA THR A 32 -8.26 -7.34 -10.93
C THR A 32 -9.05 -6.92 -12.17
N TYR A 33 -9.35 -7.86 -13.05
CA TYR A 33 -10.15 -7.62 -14.27
C TYR A 33 -11.63 -7.92 -14.11
N GLU A 34 -11.98 -8.95 -13.34
CA GLU A 34 -13.35 -9.44 -13.22
C GLU A 34 -13.78 -9.50 -11.76
N LEU A 35 -14.88 -8.83 -11.42
CA LEU A 35 -15.37 -8.70 -10.05
C LEU A 35 -15.69 -10.05 -9.41
N ASP A 36 -16.18 -11.01 -10.20
CA ASP A 36 -16.54 -12.36 -9.74
C ASP A 36 -15.34 -13.21 -9.29
N THR A 37 -14.12 -12.79 -9.65
CA THR A 37 -12.88 -13.45 -9.20
C THR A 37 -12.43 -12.99 -7.82
N ILE A 38 -13.04 -11.91 -7.30
CA ILE A 38 -12.65 -11.31 -6.03
C ILE A 38 -13.15 -12.15 -4.87
N ARG A 39 -12.24 -12.46 -3.95
CA ARG A 39 -12.60 -13.17 -2.71
C ARG A 39 -13.61 -12.38 -1.89
N LYS A 40 -14.61 -13.07 -1.35
CA LYS A 40 -15.68 -12.47 -0.54
C LYS A 40 -15.20 -11.77 0.73
N ASP A 41 -14.05 -12.18 1.26
CA ASP A 41 -13.42 -11.62 2.45
C ASP A 41 -12.33 -10.58 2.14
N SER A 42 -12.13 -10.23 0.86
CA SER A 42 -11.15 -9.21 0.46
C SER A 42 -11.58 -7.80 0.89
N THR A 43 -10.60 -6.90 1.04
CA THR A 43 -10.83 -5.47 1.29
C THR A 43 -11.77 -4.85 0.26
N MET A 44 -11.66 -5.23 -1.01
CA MET A 44 -12.56 -4.79 -2.08
C MET A 44 -14.01 -5.16 -1.78
N MET A 45 -14.28 -6.43 -1.47
CA MET A 45 -15.65 -6.88 -1.18
C MET A 45 -16.19 -6.33 0.15
N LEU A 46 -15.31 -6.05 1.11
CA LEU A 46 -15.69 -5.32 2.32
C LEU A 46 -16.13 -3.88 1.99
N ALA A 47 -15.41 -3.19 1.10
CA ALA A 47 -15.77 -1.85 0.64
C ALA A 47 -17.08 -1.84 -0.14
N VAL A 48 -17.26 -2.76 -1.10
CA VAL A 48 -18.52 -2.98 -1.82
C VAL A 48 -19.66 -3.20 -0.83
N SER A 49 -19.48 -4.09 0.15
CA SER A 49 -20.52 -4.43 1.13
C SER A 49 -20.92 -3.23 1.99
N ALA A 50 -19.97 -2.37 2.37
CA ALA A 50 -20.27 -1.17 3.14
C ALA A 50 -21.00 -0.10 2.30
N LEU A 51 -20.59 0.10 1.05
CA LEU A 51 -21.21 1.07 0.14
C LEU A 51 -22.62 0.63 -0.29
N CYS A 52 -22.83 -0.66 -0.57
CA CYS A 52 -24.13 -1.19 -1.00
C CYS A 52 -25.18 -1.26 0.12
N ARG A 53 -24.77 -1.26 1.39
CA ARG A 53 -25.70 -1.22 2.53
C ARG A 53 -26.47 0.09 2.60
N ASP A 54 -25.94 1.13 2.00
CA ASP A 54 -26.48 2.46 2.11
C ASP A 54 -26.36 3.21 0.77
N PRO A 55 -27.23 2.91 -0.21
CA PRO A 55 -27.15 3.53 -1.53
C PRO A 55 -27.59 4.99 -1.47
N ARG A 56 -26.62 5.91 -1.53
CA ARG A 56 -26.80 7.37 -1.37
C ARG A 56 -26.87 8.15 -2.69
N GLY A 57 -27.31 7.49 -3.76
CA GLY A 57 -27.45 8.09 -5.10
C GLY A 57 -26.17 8.12 -5.94
N SER A 58 -25.00 7.88 -5.35
CA SER A 58 -23.74 7.73 -6.09
C SER A 58 -23.71 6.41 -6.87
N ARG A 59 -23.25 6.46 -8.13
CA ARG A 59 -23.00 5.24 -8.91
C ARG A 59 -21.69 4.60 -8.45
N ILE A 60 -21.69 3.29 -8.25
CA ILE A 60 -20.49 2.55 -7.84
C ILE A 60 -19.92 1.85 -9.07
N PHE A 61 -18.64 2.08 -9.36
CA PHE A 61 -17.92 1.46 -10.45
C PHE A 61 -16.72 0.68 -9.91
N PHE A 62 -16.31 -0.33 -10.66
CA PHE A 62 -15.09 -1.09 -10.42
C PHE A 62 -14.15 -0.90 -11.61
N LEU A 63 -12.88 -0.55 -11.35
CA LEU A 63 -11.90 -0.33 -12.41
C LEU A 63 -11.23 -1.64 -12.82
N LYS A 64 -11.58 -2.14 -14.01
CA LYS A 64 -10.98 -3.36 -14.57
C LYS A 64 -9.49 -3.18 -14.84
N GLY A 65 -8.71 -4.18 -14.46
CA GLY A 65 -7.26 -4.18 -14.56
C GLY A 65 -6.55 -3.39 -13.45
N GLY A 66 -7.31 -2.80 -12.53
CA GLY A 66 -6.77 -2.12 -11.36
C GLY A 66 -5.84 -0.94 -11.69
N TYR A 67 -5.02 -0.58 -10.72
CA TYR A 67 -4.04 0.51 -10.83
C TYR A 67 -2.95 0.17 -11.85
N GLU A 68 -2.54 -1.08 -11.98
CA GLU A 68 -1.50 -1.51 -12.92
C GLU A 68 -1.89 -1.20 -14.37
N ALA A 69 -3.09 -1.62 -14.80
CA ALA A 69 -3.57 -1.31 -16.14
C ALA A 69 -3.80 0.20 -16.33
N PHE A 70 -4.45 0.86 -15.36
CA PHE A 70 -4.75 2.28 -15.44
C PHE A 70 -3.49 3.16 -15.54
N SER A 71 -2.48 2.88 -14.71
CA SER A 71 -1.24 3.65 -14.69
C SER A 71 -0.36 3.38 -15.91
N SER A 72 -0.44 2.18 -16.50
CA SER A 72 0.23 1.87 -17.76
C SER A 72 -0.41 2.58 -18.95
N GLU A 73 -1.74 2.69 -18.98
CA GLU A 73 -2.48 3.29 -20.11
C GLU A 73 -2.57 4.81 -20.00
N TYR A 74 -2.69 5.34 -18.78
CA TYR A 74 -2.85 6.76 -18.49
C TYR A 74 -1.87 7.28 -17.42
N PRO A 75 -0.56 7.24 -17.69
CA PRO A 75 0.47 7.63 -16.73
C PRO A 75 0.39 9.10 -16.28
N GLU A 76 -0.19 9.98 -17.09
CA GLU A 76 -0.37 11.41 -16.79
C GLU A 76 -1.40 11.69 -15.69
N PHE A 77 -2.33 10.76 -15.43
CA PHE A 77 -3.31 10.88 -14.35
C PHE A 77 -2.84 10.23 -13.04
N CYS A 78 -1.63 9.67 -13.03
CA CYS A 78 -1.06 9.03 -11.86
C CYS A 78 -0.03 9.95 -11.19
N ASN A 79 -0.18 10.14 -9.88
CA ASN A 79 0.90 10.73 -9.09
C ASN A 79 2.03 9.71 -9.01
N LYS A 80 3.18 10.01 -9.60
CA LYS A 80 4.40 9.25 -9.33
C LYS A 80 4.70 9.45 -7.85
N CYS A 81 4.54 8.41 -7.04
CA CYS A 81 5.10 8.42 -5.69
C CYS A 81 6.62 8.51 -5.86
N SER A 82 7.17 9.72 -5.81
CA SER A 82 8.58 9.86 -5.53
C SER A 82 8.77 9.27 -4.14
N PRO A 83 9.67 8.28 -3.95
CA PRO A 83 10.02 7.86 -2.61
C PRO A 83 10.38 9.13 -1.81
N PRO A 84 9.98 9.23 -0.53
CA PRO A 84 10.27 10.41 0.28
C PRO A 84 11.73 10.77 0.08
N THR A 85 11.98 12.00 -0.36
CA THR A 85 13.33 12.48 -0.69
C THR A 85 14.19 12.30 0.56
N GLY A 86 15.09 11.31 0.55
CA GLY A 86 15.86 10.88 1.72
C GLY A 86 15.79 9.39 2.07
N LEU A 87 14.85 8.63 1.49
CA LEU A 87 14.77 7.16 1.66
C LEU A 87 15.32 6.36 0.47
N SER A 88 15.91 7.02 -0.52
CA SER A 88 16.67 6.37 -1.59
C SER A 88 17.96 5.79 -1.01
N LEU A 89 17.85 4.64 -0.33
CA LEU A 89 19.01 3.79 -0.11
C LEU A 89 19.51 3.36 -1.50
N PRO A 90 20.81 3.45 -1.79
CA PRO A 90 21.37 2.85 -2.99
C PRO A 90 21.26 1.33 -2.80
N LEU A 91 20.09 0.77 -3.07
CA LEU A 91 19.95 -0.65 -3.35
C LEU A 91 20.63 -0.81 -4.70
N SER A 92 21.90 -1.21 -4.66
CA SER A 92 22.78 -1.39 -5.81
C SER A 92 22.06 -2.20 -6.89
N ALA A 93 21.43 -1.49 -7.83
CA ALA A 93 21.07 -2.01 -9.12
C ALA A 93 22.37 -2.21 -9.89
N ASN A 94 23.03 -3.34 -9.65
CA ASN A 94 24.07 -3.93 -10.49
C ASN A 94 24.43 -5.33 -9.95
N SER A 95 23.48 -6.26 -9.96
CA SER A 95 23.80 -7.68 -9.97
C SER A 95 23.61 -8.20 -11.39
N VAL A 96 24.72 -8.22 -12.13
CA VAL A 96 24.87 -8.91 -13.42
C VAL A 96 24.54 -10.39 -13.20
N PRO A 97 23.79 -11.07 -14.12
CA PRO A 97 23.43 -12.47 -13.94
C PRO A 97 24.63 -13.35 -14.30
N GLY A 98 25.31 -13.90 -13.29
CA GLY A 98 26.34 -14.90 -13.52
C GLY A 98 27.32 -15.04 -12.36
N SER A 99 26.98 -15.87 -11.39
CA SER A 99 27.86 -16.90 -10.83
C SER A 99 27.17 -17.45 -9.58
N ALA A 100 26.82 -18.74 -9.62
CA ALA A 100 26.51 -19.46 -8.42
C ALA A 100 27.80 -19.54 -7.60
N ASP A 101 27.83 -18.86 -6.46
CA ASP A 101 28.55 -19.31 -5.28
C ASP A 101 27.94 -18.67 -4.04
N SER A 102 27.54 -19.54 -3.13
CA SER A 102 27.05 -19.27 -1.80
C SER A 102 27.95 -18.28 -1.07
N ASN A 103 27.47 -17.05 -0.88
CA ASN A 103 27.66 -16.22 0.30
C ASN A 103 26.87 -14.92 0.09
N CYS A 104 25.63 -14.88 0.58
CA CYS A 104 24.90 -13.63 0.73
C CYS A 104 25.70 -12.72 1.66
N THR A 105 26.46 -11.78 1.11
CA THR A 105 27.00 -10.66 1.88
C THR A 105 25.81 -9.91 2.48
N PRO A 106 25.71 -9.77 3.82
CA PRO A 106 24.63 -9.04 4.41
C PRO A 106 24.75 -7.58 3.98
N CYS A 107 23.61 -6.95 3.71
CA CYS A 107 23.45 -5.52 3.49
C CYS A 107 24.48 -4.73 4.30
N GLY A 108 25.24 -3.86 3.62
CA GLY A 108 26.45 -3.16 4.08
C GLY A 108 26.30 -2.23 5.30
N THR A 109 25.77 -2.75 6.40
CA THR A 109 25.88 -2.16 7.73
C THR A 109 27.19 -2.69 8.34
N PRO A 110 28.19 -1.81 8.60
CA PRO A 110 29.41 -2.23 9.27
C PRO A 110 29.06 -2.86 10.62
N LEU A 111 29.68 -3.99 10.94
CA LEU A 111 29.37 -4.78 12.14
C LEU A 111 29.52 -3.98 13.46
N TYR A 112 30.30 -2.90 13.44
CA TYR A 112 30.76 -2.15 14.62
C TYR A 112 29.94 -0.88 14.94
N ASP A 113 28.90 -0.55 14.17
CA ASP A 113 28.03 0.61 14.42
C ASP A 113 26.64 0.18 14.90
N GLN A 114 26.59 -0.56 16.03
CA GLN A 114 25.35 -1.08 16.61
C GLN A 114 24.77 -0.10 17.64
N GLY A 115 24.55 1.15 17.22
CA GLY A 115 23.74 2.10 17.98
C GLY A 115 22.30 1.63 18.15
N GLY A 116 21.54 2.34 18.99
CA GLY A 116 20.09 2.15 19.10
C GLY A 116 19.36 2.56 17.80
N PRO A 117 18.07 2.21 17.67
CA PRO A 117 17.25 2.63 16.52
C PRO A 117 17.27 4.16 16.37
N VAL A 118 17.46 4.65 15.14
CA VAL A 118 17.44 6.08 14.84
C VAL A 118 16.00 6.50 14.54
N GLU A 119 15.47 7.49 15.25
CA GLU A 119 14.16 8.07 14.93
C GLU A 119 14.25 8.87 13.62
N ILE A 120 13.51 8.45 12.59
CA ILE A 120 13.48 9.11 11.28
C ILE A 120 12.25 10.02 11.12
N LEU A 121 11.17 9.72 11.85
CA LEU A 121 9.97 10.54 11.99
C LEU A 121 9.41 10.36 13.41
N PRO A 122 8.55 11.25 13.92
CA PRO A 122 7.85 11.03 15.18
C PRO A 122 7.22 9.64 15.20
N PHE A 123 7.64 8.81 16.16
CA PHE A 123 7.18 7.43 16.34
C PHE A 123 7.63 6.41 15.27
N LEU A 124 8.54 6.74 14.35
CA LEU A 124 9.12 5.82 13.36
C LEU A 124 10.64 5.73 13.51
N TYR A 125 11.12 4.52 13.82
CA TYR A 125 12.53 4.25 14.09
C TYR A 125 13.12 3.31 13.03
N LEU A 126 14.29 3.66 12.51
CA LEU A 126 15.11 2.80 11.66
C LEU A 126 16.08 2.00 12.54
N GLY A 127 15.81 0.70 12.69
CA GLY A 127 16.70 -0.25 13.37
C GLY A 127 17.67 -0.94 12.42
N SER A 128 18.73 -1.56 12.97
CA SER A 128 19.66 -2.38 12.18
C SER A 128 19.05 -3.73 11.79
N ALA A 129 19.50 -4.30 10.67
CA ALA A 129 19.09 -5.63 10.23
C ALA A 129 19.38 -6.71 11.29
N TYR A 130 20.48 -6.55 12.04
CA TYR A 130 20.85 -7.40 13.16
C TYR A 130 19.74 -7.45 14.21
N HIS A 131 19.30 -6.29 14.72
CA HIS A 131 18.22 -6.22 15.72
C HIS A 131 16.89 -6.73 15.16
N ALA A 132 16.56 -6.41 13.90
CA ALA A 132 15.31 -6.87 13.28
C ALA A 132 15.26 -8.39 13.05
N SER A 133 16.41 -9.04 12.87
CA SER A 133 16.50 -10.50 12.68
C SER A 133 16.28 -11.33 13.95
N ARG A 134 16.26 -10.68 15.12
CA ARG A 134 16.09 -11.32 16.43
C ARG A 134 14.63 -11.63 16.74
N LYS A 135 14.14 -12.71 16.13
CA LYS A 135 12.77 -13.21 16.34
C LYS A 135 12.44 -13.45 17.82
N ASP A 136 13.43 -13.85 18.61
CA ASP A 136 13.33 -14.09 20.05
C ASP A 136 12.93 -12.87 20.89
N MET A 137 13.07 -11.66 20.35
CA MET A 137 12.74 -10.41 21.04
C MET A 137 11.37 -9.83 20.65
N LEU A 138 10.64 -10.46 19.72
CA LEU A 138 9.37 -9.97 19.19
C LEU A 138 8.14 -10.65 19.80
N ASP A 139 8.33 -11.62 20.69
CA ASP A 139 7.28 -12.37 21.39
C ASP A 139 6.91 -11.76 22.76
#